data_AF-A0A1H1RPF3-F1
#
_entry.id   AF-A0A1H1RPF3-F1
#
_cell.length_a   1.000
_cell.length_b   1.000
_cell.length_c   1.000
_cell.angle_alpha   90.00
_cell.angle_beta   90.00
_cell.angle_gamma   90.00
#
_symmetry.space_group_name_H-M   'P 1'
#
loop_
_entity.id
_entity.type
_entity.pdbx_description
1 polymer ?
#
loop_
_entity_poly.entity_id
_entity_poly.type
_entity_poly.pdbx_seq_one_letter_code
_entity_poly.pdbx_strand_id
1 'polypeptide(L)'
;MSNNRIVWIDCEMTGLDEVRDELIEVAAIVTDFELNPLDDGIDIVIRPSADARANMNEFVTNMHTASGLITELDAGTTVAEAQTQVLEYVKKHVPESGKAPLGGNSVGTDKVFLTKQMPELVDHLHYRIIDVSSIKELSKQWFPRAYFQAPAKHGNHRALGDIIDSIIELQYYRKAVFSAEGPSSDEAKSIAAEVAENYPKQTDED
;
A
#
# COMPACT_ATOMS: atom_id res chain seq x y z
N MET A 1 -10.19 2.21 -23.28
CA MET A 1 -9.04 2.34 -22.36
C MET A 1 -9.21 1.27 -21.31
N SER A 2 -8.23 0.40 -21.12
CA SER A 2 -8.29 -0.60 -20.04
C SER A 2 -8.47 0.15 -18.72
N ASN A 3 -9.52 -0.20 -17.97
CA ASN A 3 -9.95 0.47 -16.75
C ASN A 3 -8.98 0.10 -15.60
N ASN A 4 -7.70 0.42 -15.77
CA ASN A 4 -6.65 0.04 -14.85
C ASN A 4 -6.83 0.89 -13.59
N ARG A 5 -6.89 0.24 -12.44
CA ARG A 5 -7.06 0.86 -11.12
C ARG A 5 -5.95 0.42 -10.19
N ILE A 6 -5.69 1.21 -9.17
CA ILE A 6 -4.85 0.83 -8.03
C ILE A 6 -5.77 0.80 -6.81
N VAL A 7 -5.69 -0.27 -6.02
CA VAL A 7 -6.41 -0.37 -4.75
C VAL A 7 -5.39 -0.08 -3.66
N TRP A 8 -5.50 1.10 -3.06
CA TRP A 8 -4.65 1.54 -1.97
C TRP A 8 -5.23 1.05 -0.66
N ILE A 9 -4.44 0.35 0.14
CA ILE A 9 -4.85 -0.14 1.46
C ILE A 9 -3.71 0.12 2.44
N ASP A 10 -4.09 0.52 3.64
CA ASP A 10 -3.23 0.63 4.81
C ASP A 10 -3.97 -0.02 5.99
N CYS A 11 -3.23 -0.67 6.86
CA CYS A 11 -3.73 -1.37 8.01
C CYS A 11 -3.01 -0.91 9.27
N GLU A 12 -3.78 -0.75 10.36
CA GLU A 12 -3.21 -0.68 11.69
C GLU A 12 -3.31 -2.04 12.37
N MET A 13 -2.28 -2.40 13.13
CA MET A 13 -2.18 -3.71 13.80
C MET A 13 -1.82 -3.56 15.29
N THR A 14 -2.06 -4.62 16.06
CA THR A 14 -1.55 -4.74 17.44
C THR A 14 -0.02 -4.95 17.50
N GLY A 15 0.63 -5.21 16.37
CA GLY A 15 2.06 -5.44 16.25
C GLY A 15 2.44 -6.01 14.87
N LEU A 16 3.59 -6.67 14.77
CA LEU A 16 4.15 -7.20 13.51
C LEU A 16 4.39 -8.72 13.53
N ASP A 17 3.96 -9.42 14.58
CA ASP A 17 3.97 -10.89 14.63
C ASP A 17 2.73 -11.41 13.91
N GLU A 18 2.92 -11.92 12.69
CA GLU A 18 1.84 -12.43 11.84
C GLU A 18 1.01 -13.55 12.48
N VAL A 19 1.51 -14.22 13.54
CA VAL A 19 0.80 -15.29 14.24
C VAL A 19 -0.10 -14.72 15.32
N ARG A 20 0.40 -13.76 16.10
CA ARG A 20 -0.23 -13.27 17.34
C ARG A 20 -0.95 -11.93 17.19
N ASP A 21 -0.52 -11.10 16.26
CA ASP A 21 -1.06 -9.77 16.07
C ASP A 21 -2.26 -9.76 15.12
N GLU A 22 -3.17 -8.82 15.37
CA GLU A 22 -4.45 -8.70 14.69
C GLU A 22 -4.60 -7.32 14.03
N LEU A 23 -5.39 -7.29 12.95
CA LEU A 23 -5.84 -6.04 12.32
C LEU A 23 -6.76 -5.29 13.29
N ILE A 24 -6.56 -3.98 13.42
CA ILE A 24 -7.37 -3.10 14.28
C ILE A 24 -7.94 -1.88 13.55
N GLU A 25 -7.43 -1.57 12.36
CA GLU A 25 -8.02 -0.62 11.42
C GLU A 25 -7.67 -1.06 10.00
N VAL A 26 -8.58 -0.87 9.05
CA VAL A 26 -8.30 -1.03 7.63
C VAL A 26 -8.99 0.08 6.85
N ALA A 27 -8.24 0.75 5.99
CA ALA A 27 -8.81 1.71 5.05
C ALA A 27 -8.50 1.31 3.61
N ALA A 28 -9.32 1.79 2.68
CA ALA A 28 -9.05 1.62 1.26
C ALA A 28 -9.47 2.81 0.41
N ILE A 29 -8.62 3.22 -0.54
CA ILE A 29 -8.93 4.20 -1.59
C ILE A 29 -8.65 3.57 -2.95
N VAL A 30 -9.57 3.73 -3.92
CA VAL A 30 -9.31 3.33 -5.30
C VAL A 30 -8.95 4.56 -6.12
N THR A 31 -7.86 4.47 -6.89
CA THR A 31 -7.46 5.52 -7.83
C THR A 31 -7.48 5.00 -9.27
N ASP A 32 -7.52 5.91 -10.24
CA ASP A 32 -6.97 5.63 -11.57
C ASP A 32 -5.43 5.51 -11.52
N PHE A 33 -4.80 5.18 -12.65
CA PHE A 33 -3.33 5.14 -12.77
C PHE A 33 -2.69 6.54 -12.89
N GLU A 34 -3.49 7.60 -12.95
CA GLU A 34 -3.01 8.97 -12.79
C GLU A 34 -2.93 9.40 -11.32
N LEU A 35 -3.31 8.50 -10.41
CA LEU A 35 -3.29 8.69 -8.95
C LEU A 35 -4.40 9.64 -8.47
N ASN A 36 -5.49 9.76 -9.22
CA ASN A 36 -6.67 10.51 -8.80
C ASN A 36 -7.62 9.58 -8.03
N PRO A 37 -7.98 9.88 -6.76
CA PRO A 37 -9.01 9.15 -6.03
C PRO A 37 -10.36 9.19 -6.74
N LEU A 38 -11.08 8.07 -6.74
CA LEU A 38 -12.41 7.97 -7.36
C LEU A 38 -13.55 8.37 -6.42
N ASP A 39 -13.30 8.30 -5.12
CA ASP A 39 -14.14 8.81 -4.03
C ASP A 39 -13.27 8.96 -2.76
N ASP A 40 -13.92 9.20 -1.62
CA ASP A 40 -13.26 9.47 -0.33
C ASP A 40 -12.70 8.22 0.34
N GLY A 41 -12.95 7.02 -0.19
CA GLY A 41 -12.52 5.77 0.40
C GLY A 41 -13.50 5.14 1.40
N ILE A 42 -13.00 4.11 2.07
CA ILE A 42 -13.64 3.44 3.20
C ILE A 42 -12.61 3.32 4.34
N ASP A 43 -13.07 3.43 5.58
CA ASP A 43 -12.26 3.33 6.79
C ASP A 43 -13.05 2.57 7.86
N ILE A 44 -12.47 1.49 8.39
CA ILE A 44 -13.14 0.56 9.30
C ILE A 44 -12.24 0.20 10.47
N VAL A 45 -12.68 0.53 11.68
CA VAL A 45 -12.07 0.07 12.93
C VAL A 45 -12.51 -1.37 13.22
N ILE A 46 -11.53 -2.20 13.55
CA ILE A 46 -11.69 -3.62 13.84
C ILE A 46 -11.39 -3.85 15.33
N ARG A 47 -12.28 -4.57 16.00
CA ARG A 47 -12.07 -4.92 17.41
C ARG A 47 -11.12 -6.12 17.51
N PRO A 48 -9.93 -5.97 18.12
CA PRO A 48 -9.01 -7.10 18.33
C PRO A 48 -9.52 -8.02 19.45
N SER A 49 -9.00 -9.24 19.48
CA SER A 49 -9.12 -10.14 20.61
C SER A 49 -8.45 -9.57 21.87
N ALA A 50 -8.88 -10.05 23.04
CA ALA A 50 -8.27 -9.66 24.30
C ALA A 50 -6.78 -10.02 24.37
N ASP A 51 -6.39 -11.15 23.77
CA ASP A 51 -5.01 -11.63 23.74
C ASP A 51 -4.14 -10.73 22.85
N ALA A 52 -4.58 -10.41 21.63
CA ALA A 52 -3.86 -9.50 20.74
C ALA A 52 -3.72 -8.10 21.36
N ARG A 53 -4.79 -7.57 21.97
CA ARG A 53 -4.76 -6.28 22.68
C ARG A 53 -3.76 -6.28 23.84
N ALA A 54 -3.71 -7.35 24.62
CA ALA A 54 -2.79 -7.46 25.77
C ALA A 54 -1.32 -7.62 25.34
N ASN A 55 -1.06 -8.07 24.11
CA ASN A 55 0.28 -8.26 23.56
C ASN A 55 0.87 -7.00 22.90
N MET A 56 0.09 -5.92 22.75
CA MET A 56 0.62 -4.65 22.26
C MET A 56 1.75 -4.16 23.17
N ASN A 57 2.93 -3.94 22.59
CA ASN A 57 4.06 -3.39 23.33
C ASN A 57 3.82 -1.90 23.65
N GLU A 58 4.70 -1.31 24.46
CA GLU A 58 4.59 0.10 24.88
C GLU A 58 4.59 1.07 23.69
N PHE A 59 5.41 0.79 22.66
CA PHE A 59 5.48 1.63 21.46
C PHE A 59 4.14 1.64 20.71
N VAL A 60 3.60 0.46 20.39
CA VAL A 60 2.33 0.32 19.66
C VAL A 60 1.17 0.90 20.47
N THR A 61 1.14 0.65 21.78
CA THR A 61 0.11 1.20 22.67
C THR A 61 0.14 2.73 22.68
N ASN A 62 1.32 3.34 22.81
CA ASN A 62 1.46 4.79 22.81
C ASN A 62 1.10 5.42 21.46
N MET A 63 1.48 4.76 20.36
CA MET A 63 1.16 5.18 18.99
C MET A 63 -0.37 5.25 18.79
N HIS A 64 -1.08 4.17 19.09
CA HIS A 64 -2.55 4.10 18.96
C HIS A 64 -3.29 4.96 19.98
N THR A 65 -2.65 5.29 21.11
CA THR A 65 -3.17 6.27 22.05
C THR A 65 -3.06 7.69 21.50
N ALA A 66 -1.92 8.04 20.89
CA ALA A 66 -1.69 9.36 20.30
C ALA A 66 -2.56 9.60 19.05
N SER A 67 -2.84 8.56 18.26
CA SER A 67 -3.74 8.64 17.10
C SER A 67 -5.23 8.67 17.47
N GLY A 68 -5.57 8.31 18.71
CA GLY A 68 -6.95 8.18 19.20
C GLY A 68 -7.60 6.82 18.90
N LEU A 69 -6.99 6.01 18.03
CA LEU A 69 -7.53 4.72 17.58
C LEU A 69 -7.82 3.78 18.76
N ILE A 70 -6.99 3.78 19.81
CA ILE A 70 -7.15 2.89 20.96
C ILE A 70 -8.52 3.04 21.66
N THR A 71 -9.14 4.22 21.54
CA THR A 71 -10.45 4.52 22.14
C THR A 71 -11.63 4.06 21.29
N GLU A 72 -11.39 3.78 20.01
CA GLU A 72 -12.41 3.35 19.04
C GLU A 72 -12.53 1.81 18.98
N LEU A 73 -11.47 1.09 19.39
CA LEU A 73 -11.36 -0.37 19.25
C LEU A 73 -12.53 -1.17 19.86
N ASP A 74 -13.04 -0.74 21.02
CA ASP A 74 -14.13 -1.47 21.69
C ASP A 74 -15.44 -1.42 20.88
N ALA A 75 -15.64 -0.34 20.11
CA ALA A 75 -16.78 -0.14 19.21
C ALA A 75 -16.55 -0.73 17.80
N GLY A 76 -15.33 -1.21 17.52
CA GLY A 76 -14.96 -1.81 16.24
C GLY A 76 -15.80 -3.04 15.86
N THR A 77 -15.84 -3.31 14.56
CA THR A 77 -16.54 -4.47 13.97
C THR A 77 -15.63 -5.70 13.97
N THR A 78 -16.13 -6.86 13.54
CA THR A 78 -15.29 -8.06 13.38
C THR A 78 -14.48 -8.01 12.08
N VAL A 79 -13.34 -8.72 12.03
CA VAL A 79 -12.52 -8.86 10.81
C VAL A 79 -13.36 -9.34 9.60
N ALA A 80 -14.29 -10.26 9.80
CA ALA A 80 -15.13 -10.80 8.73
C ALA A 80 -16.10 -9.75 8.14
N GLU A 81 -16.71 -8.92 9.00
CA GLU A 81 -17.57 -7.81 8.58
C GLU A 81 -16.77 -6.70 7.89
N ALA A 82 -15.57 -6.41 8.40
CA ALA A 82 -14.66 -5.46 7.77
C ALA A 82 -14.20 -5.94 6.38
N GLN A 83 -13.79 -7.21 6.24
CA GLN A 83 -13.45 -7.81 4.95
C GLN A 83 -14.60 -7.66 3.96
N THR A 84 -15.83 -7.99 4.38
CA THR A 84 -17.02 -7.90 3.52
C THR A 84 -17.21 -6.49 3.00
N GLN A 85 -17.19 -5.49 3.89
CA GLN A 85 -17.40 -4.08 3.53
C GLN A 85 -16.28 -3.54 2.62
N VAL A 86 -15.01 -3.81 2.92
CA VAL A 86 -13.89 -3.37 2.09
C VAL A 86 -13.94 -4.05 0.72
N LEU A 87 -14.23 -5.35 0.66
CA LEU A 87 -14.34 -6.09 -0.60
C LEU A 87 -15.49 -5.57 -1.48
N GLU A 88 -16.65 -5.26 -0.88
CA GLU A 88 -17.78 -4.65 -1.58
C GLU A 88 -17.40 -3.28 -2.15
N TYR A 89 -16.74 -2.44 -1.34
CA TYR A 89 -16.21 -1.15 -1.78
C TYR A 89 -15.22 -1.31 -2.94
N VAL A 90 -14.27 -2.24 -2.86
CA VAL A 90 -13.30 -2.51 -3.94
C VAL A 90 -14.01 -2.99 -5.21
N LYS A 91 -15.00 -3.90 -5.10
CA LYS A 91 -15.75 -4.45 -6.24
C LYS A 91 -16.60 -3.40 -6.97
N LYS A 92 -17.04 -2.35 -6.29
CA LYS A 92 -17.74 -1.21 -6.92
C LYS A 92 -16.86 -0.53 -7.98
N HIS A 93 -15.55 -0.44 -7.74
CA HIS A 93 -14.59 0.25 -8.62
C HIS A 93 -13.77 -0.70 -9.50
N VAL A 94 -13.57 -1.94 -9.02
CA VAL A 94 -12.81 -3.00 -9.69
C VAL A 94 -13.67 -4.28 -9.72
N PRO A 95 -14.66 -4.42 -10.62
CA PRO A 95 -15.58 -5.56 -10.59
C PRO A 95 -14.92 -6.90 -10.93
N GLU A 96 -13.89 -6.87 -11.79
CA GLU A 96 -13.14 -8.05 -12.22
C GLU A 96 -11.98 -8.35 -11.26
N SER A 97 -11.94 -9.56 -10.72
CA SER A 97 -10.81 -10.04 -9.88
C SER A 97 -9.49 -10.09 -10.68
N GLY A 98 -8.38 -9.89 -9.98
CA GLY A 98 -7.03 -10.03 -10.53
C GLY A 98 -6.61 -8.89 -11.46
N LYS A 99 -7.31 -7.75 -11.45
CA LYS A 99 -6.98 -6.62 -12.34
C LYS A 99 -6.15 -5.53 -11.68
N ALA A 100 -6.48 -5.15 -10.45
CA ALA A 100 -5.87 -4.01 -9.77
C ALA A 100 -4.81 -4.48 -8.77
N PRO A 101 -3.56 -3.97 -8.82
CA PRO A 101 -2.57 -4.23 -7.79
C PRO A 101 -2.92 -3.50 -6.49
N LEU A 102 -2.42 -4.06 -5.39
CA LEU A 102 -2.39 -3.41 -4.08
C LEU A 102 -1.34 -2.30 -4.07
N GLY A 103 -1.69 -1.09 -3.63
CA GLY A 103 -0.79 0.07 -3.50
C GLY A 103 -0.68 0.54 -2.05
N GLY A 104 0.48 1.08 -1.68
CA GLY A 104 0.72 1.66 -0.35
C GLY A 104 2.22 1.81 -0.04
N ASN A 105 2.55 2.40 1.10
CA ASN A 105 3.92 2.42 1.60
C ASN A 105 4.23 1.13 2.35
N SER A 106 5.33 0.45 2.00
CA SER A 106 5.74 -0.78 2.69
C SER A 106 4.63 -1.84 2.72
N VAL A 107 3.75 -1.80 1.71
CA VAL A 107 2.46 -2.50 1.66
C VAL A 107 2.58 -4.03 1.65
N GLY A 108 3.80 -4.55 1.50
CA GLY A 108 4.11 -5.95 1.74
C GLY A 108 3.76 -6.40 3.15
N THR A 109 3.93 -5.53 4.17
CA THR A 109 3.56 -5.83 5.55
C THR A 109 2.05 -5.99 5.69
N ASP A 110 1.27 -5.02 5.19
CA ASP A 110 -0.20 -5.08 5.17
C ASP A 110 -0.68 -6.34 4.46
N LYS A 111 -0.07 -6.65 3.30
CA LYS A 111 -0.42 -7.83 2.52
C LYS A 111 -0.27 -9.14 3.31
N VAL A 112 0.72 -9.25 4.20
CA VAL A 112 0.89 -10.44 5.05
C VAL A 112 -0.32 -10.62 5.97
N PHE A 113 -0.74 -9.54 6.65
CA PHE A 113 -1.90 -9.57 7.53
C PHE A 113 -3.20 -9.78 6.76
N LEU A 114 -3.40 -9.07 5.65
CA LEU A 114 -4.56 -9.22 4.78
C LEU A 114 -4.67 -10.64 4.21
N THR A 115 -3.57 -11.27 3.81
CA THR A 115 -3.61 -12.64 3.29
C THR A 115 -4.11 -13.63 4.34
N LYS A 116 -3.76 -13.41 5.61
CA LYS A 116 -4.18 -14.28 6.72
C LYS A 116 -5.60 -13.97 7.20
N GLN A 117 -5.94 -12.69 7.34
CA GLN A 117 -7.14 -12.24 8.06
C GLN A 117 -8.26 -11.77 7.12
N MET A 118 -7.92 -11.33 5.90
CA MET A 118 -8.85 -10.91 4.86
C MET A 118 -8.57 -11.60 3.50
N PRO A 119 -8.50 -12.95 3.43
CA PRO A 119 -8.06 -13.66 2.24
C PRO A 119 -8.91 -13.38 0.99
N GLU A 120 -10.23 -13.22 1.13
CA GLU A 120 -11.11 -12.98 -0.02
C GLU A 120 -10.87 -11.61 -0.66
N LEU A 121 -10.42 -10.63 0.14
CA LEU A 121 -10.00 -9.34 -0.36
C LEU A 121 -8.73 -9.48 -1.19
N VAL A 122 -7.71 -10.19 -0.67
CA VAL A 122 -6.44 -10.40 -1.38
C VAL A 122 -6.63 -11.19 -2.67
N ASP A 123 -7.48 -12.23 -2.66
CA ASP A 123 -7.79 -13.04 -3.84
C ASP A 123 -8.49 -12.25 -4.96
N HIS A 124 -9.16 -11.15 -4.61
CA HIS A 124 -9.75 -10.25 -5.61
C HIS A 124 -8.72 -9.33 -6.26
N LEU A 125 -7.61 -9.06 -5.59
CA LEU A 125 -6.54 -8.18 -6.09
C LEU A 125 -5.59 -8.92 -7.04
N HIS A 126 -4.86 -8.16 -7.85
CA HIS A 126 -3.76 -8.70 -8.64
C HIS A 126 -2.58 -9.06 -7.71
N TYR A 127 -1.81 -10.09 -8.07
CA TYR A 127 -0.73 -10.61 -7.22
C TYR A 127 0.42 -9.61 -6.97
N ARG A 128 0.67 -8.70 -7.92
CA ARG A 128 1.69 -7.63 -7.80
C ARG A 128 1.22 -6.51 -6.88
N ILE A 129 2.20 -5.85 -6.30
CA ILE A 129 2.01 -4.65 -5.49
C ILE A 129 2.70 -3.44 -6.13
N ILE A 130 2.22 -2.24 -5.80
CA ILE A 130 2.90 -0.97 -6.03
C ILE A 130 3.35 -0.46 -4.66
N ASP A 131 4.59 -0.75 -4.31
CA ASP A 131 5.16 -0.33 -3.03
C ASP A 131 5.89 1.02 -3.19
N VAL A 132 5.29 2.08 -2.64
CA VAL A 132 5.84 3.44 -2.69
C VAL A 132 7.17 3.52 -1.93
N SER A 133 7.37 2.72 -0.89
CA SER A 133 8.64 2.68 -0.15
C SER A 133 9.80 2.16 -1.00
N SER A 134 9.53 1.28 -1.97
CA SER A 134 10.56 0.85 -2.94
C SER A 134 11.07 2.05 -3.76
N ILE A 135 10.16 2.91 -4.23
CA ILE A 135 10.51 4.12 -4.98
C ILE A 135 11.23 5.13 -4.10
N LYS A 136 10.78 5.32 -2.85
CA LYS A 136 11.43 6.18 -1.87
C LYS A 136 12.90 5.79 -1.64
N GLU A 137 13.18 4.50 -1.43
CA GLU A 137 14.56 4.04 -1.20
C GLU A 137 15.45 4.21 -2.44
N LEU A 138 14.94 3.93 -3.64
CA LEU A 138 15.70 4.20 -4.88
C LEU A 138 15.94 5.71 -5.07
N SER A 139 14.94 6.54 -4.78
CA SER A 139 15.02 8.00 -4.88
C SER A 139 16.05 8.57 -3.92
N LYS A 140 16.17 8.01 -2.71
CA LYS A 140 17.20 8.39 -1.74
C LYS A 140 18.61 8.21 -2.28
N GLN A 141 18.87 7.11 -3.00
CA GLN A 141 20.19 6.79 -3.52
C GLN A 141 20.49 7.51 -4.84
N TRP A 142 19.51 7.54 -5.75
CA TRP A 142 19.73 8.04 -7.12
C TRP A 142 19.38 9.51 -7.28
N PHE A 143 18.44 10.03 -6.49
CA PHE A 143 17.92 11.39 -6.58
C PHE A 143 17.79 12.06 -5.19
N PRO A 144 18.88 12.17 -4.40
CA PRO A 144 18.81 12.60 -3.00
C PRO A 144 18.14 13.96 -2.81
N ARG A 145 18.29 14.89 -3.78
CA ARG A 145 17.59 16.18 -3.75
C ARG A 145 16.07 16.03 -3.81
N ALA A 146 15.55 15.11 -4.63
CA ALA A 146 14.13 14.80 -4.67
C ALA A 146 13.68 14.13 -3.37
N TYR A 147 14.47 13.19 -2.85
CA TYR A 147 14.15 12.53 -1.57
C TYR A 147 13.96 13.54 -0.41
N PHE A 148 14.90 14.47 -0.22
CA PHE A 148 14.82 15.45 0.89
C PHE A 148 13.71 16.51 0.74
N GLN A 149 13.07 16.59 -0.42
CA GLN A 149 11.96 17.51 -0.70
C GLN A 149 10.62 16.79 -0.80
N ALA A 150 10.56 15.50 -0.47
CA ALA A 150 9.30 14.76 -0.40
C ALA A 150 8.36 15.43 0.64
N PRO A 151 7.05 15.49 0.37
CA PRO A 151 6.08 16.06 1.30
C PRO A 151 6.14 15.40 2.68
N ALA A 152 5.88 16.20 3.72
CA ALA A 152 5.73 15.66 5.07
C ALA A 152 4.47 14.81 5.16
N LYS A 153 4.53 13.76 6.01
CA LYS A 153 3.37 12.93 6.32
C LYS A 153 2.50 13.57 7.40
N HIS A 154 1.19 13.39 7.28
CA HIS A 154 0.16 13.96 8.15
C HIS A 154 -0.90 12.94 8.60
N GLY A 155 -0.84 11.68 8.16
CA GLY A 155 -1.85 10.66 8.46
C GLY A 155 -1.92 10.21 9.92
N ASN A 156 -0.85 10.42 10.69
CA ASN A 156 -0.84 10.24 12.16
C ASN A 156 -1.19 8.81 12.63
N HIS A 157 -0.76 7.77 11.89
CA HIS A 157 -1.06 6.37 12.22
C HIS A 157 -2.57 6.12 12.30
N ARG A 158 -3.24 6.59 11.25
CA ARG A 158 -4.63 6.31 10.93
C ARG A 158 -4.67 5.89 9.48
N ALA A 159 -5.29 4.74 9.21
CA ALA A 159 -5.14 4.05 7.94
C ALA A 159 -5.52 4.94 6.74
N LEU A 160 -6.65 5.65 6.80
CA LEU A 160 -7.08 6.51 5.69
C LEU A 160 -6.12 7.69 5.45
N GLY A 161 -5.60 8.28 6.52
CA GLY A 161 -4.62 9.37 6.45
C GLY A 161 -3.30 8.90 5.82
N ASP A 162 -2.81 7.74 6.23
CA ASP A 162 -1.56 7.17 5.75
C ASP A 162 -1.66 6.71 4.27
N ILE A 163 -2.85 6.27 3.81
CA ILE A 163 -3.13 6.06 2.37
C ILE A 163 -3.00 7.36 1.58
N ILE A 164 -3.62 8.44 2.04
CA ILE A 164 -3.59 9.74 1.36
C ILE A 164 -2.14 10.23 1.24
N ASP A 165 -1.37 10.11 2.32
CA ASP A 165 0.06 10.43 2.30
C ASP A 165 0.83 9.57 1.29
N SER A 166 0.53 8.27 1.19
CA SER A 166 1.15 7.35 0.23
C SER A 166 0.85 7.75 -1.22
N ILE A 167 -0.39 8.16 -1.51
CA ILE A 167 -0.81 8.63 -2.84
C ILE A 167 -0.07 9.94 -3.18
N ILE A 168 -0.04 10.90 -2.26
CA ILE A 168 0.66 12.18 -2.41
C ILE A 168 2.16 11.94 -2.65
N GLU A 169 2.78 11.04 -1.87
CA GLU A 169 4.19 10.68 -2.02
C GLU A 169 4.48 10.08 -3.40
N LEU A 170 3.63 9.16 -3.89
CA LEU A 170 3.82 8.59 -5.23
C LEU A 170 3.59 9.64 -6.34
N GLN A 171 2.59 10.52 -6.19
CA GLN A 171 2.39 11.64 -7.10
C GLN A 171 3.62 12.54 -7.17
N TYR A 172 4.25 12.80 -6.02
CA TYR A 172 5.49 13.57 -5.94
C TYR A 172 6.62 12.88 -6.70
N TYR A 173 6.90 11.60 -6.41
CA TYR A 173 7.96 10.87 -7.10
C TYR A 173 7.71 10.72 -8.59
N ARG A 174 6.45 10.55 -9.01
CA ARG A 174 6.08 10.55 -10.44
C ARG A 174 6.49 11.84 -11.15
N LYS A 175 6.51 12.99 -10.46
CA LYS A 175 6.92 14.28 -11.05
C LYS A 175 8.41 14.57 -10.88
N ALA A 176 8.98 14.19 -9.74
CA ALA A 176 10.35 14.56 -9.36
C ALA A 176 11.42 13.56 -9.79
N VAL A 177 11.05 12.28 -9.96
CA VAL A 177 11.99 11.17 -10.20
C VAL A 177 11.73 10.50 -11.54
N PHE A 178 10.47 10.26 -11.88
CA PHE A 178 10.10 9.75 -13.20
C PHE A 178 9.91 10.94 -14.15
N SER A 179 10.70 11.03 -15.22
CA SER A 179 10.53 12.08 -16.24
C SER A 179 9.10 12.05 -16.79
N ALA A 180 8.42 13.20 -16.84
CA ALA A 180 7.02 13.27 -17.25
C ALA A 180 6.77 12.82 -18.70
N GLU A 181 7.75 12.97 -19.59
CA GLU A 181 7.63 12.56 -21.00
C GLU A 181 8.22 11.18 -21.29
N GLY A 182 9.11 10.67 -20.42
CA GLY A 182 9.84 9.43 -20.65
C GLY A 182 10.70 9.45 -21.93
N PRO A 183 11.41 8.35 -22.24
CA PRO A 183 12.10 8.20 -23.52
C PRO A 183 11.12 7.89 -24.66
N SER A 184 11.44 8.32 -25.87
CA SER A 184 10.80 7.81 -27.09
C SER A 184 11.04 6.30 -27.25
N SER A 185 10.27 5.65 -28.12
CA SER A 185 10.43 4.20 -28.36
C SER A 185 11.82 3.81 -28.84
N ASP A 186 12.51 4.66 -29.59
CA ASP A 186 13.84 4.37 -30.11
C ASP A 186 14.93 4.63 -29.05
N GLU A 187 14.79 5.67 -28.23
CA GLU A 187 15.65 5.89 -27.05
C GLU A 187 15.50 4.73 -26.06
N ALA A 188 14.27 4.29 -25.78
CA ALA A 188 14.00 3.16 -24.89
C ALA A 188 14.64 1.86 -25.40
N LYS A 189 14.58 1.57 -26.70
CA LYS A 189 15.27 0.41 -27.30
C LYS A 189 16.78 0.52 -27.18
N SER A 190 17.34 1.71 -27.38
CA SER A 190 18.79 1.95 -27.28
C SER A 190 19.28 1.74 -25.85
N ILE A 191 18.58 2.31 -24.87
CA ILE A 191 18.85 2.09 -23.43
C ILE A 191 18.74 0.60 -23.08
N ALA A 192 17.72 -0.11 -23.58
CA ALA A 192 17.56 -1.54 -23.31
C ALA A 192 18.73 -2.38 -23.85
N ALA A 193 19.23 -2.07 -25.05
CA ALA A 193 20.40 -2.74 -25.62
C ALA A 193 21.67 -2.46 -24.80
N GLU A 194 21.92 -1.20 -24.46
CA GLU A 194 23.06 -0.79 -23.63
C GLU A 194 23.07 -1.50 -22.26
N VAL A 195 21.92 -1.52 -21.58
CA VAL A 195 21.80 -2.20 -20.27
C VAL A 195 22.02 -3.71 -20.41
N ALA A 196 21.46 -4.35 -21.43
CA ALA A 196 21.59 -5.79 -21.63
C ALA A 196 23.04 -6.23 -21.95
N GLU A 197 23.81 -5.41 -22.66
CA GLU A 197 25.23 -5.68 -22.96
C GLU A 197 26.12 -5.69 -21.71
N ASN A 198 25.76 -4.91 -20.69
CA ASN A 198 26.52 -4.81 -19.45
C ASN A 198 26.38 -6.04 -18.53
N TYR A 199 25.48 -6.98 -18.85
CA TYR A 199 25.30 -8.22 -18.10
C TYR A 199 25.71 -9.43 -18.97
N PRO A 200 26.54 -10.35 -18.43
CA PRO A 200 26.94 -11.53 -19.17
C PRO A 200 25.71 -12.36 -19.53
N LYS A 201 25.59 -12.77 -20.80
CA LYS A 201 24.59 -13.75 -21.21
C LYS A 201 24.86 -15.03 -20.42
N GLN A 202 23.84 -15.55 -19.73
CA GLN A 202 23.91 -16.91 -19.21
C GLN A 202 24.16 -17.82 -20.42
N THR A 203 25.33 -18.43 -20.46
CA THR A 203 25.58 -19.55 -21.36
C THR A 203 24.80 -20.71 -20.78
N ASP A 204 23.77 -21.16 -21.49
CA ASP A 204 23.12 -22.43 -21.19
C ASP A 204 24.21 -23.51 -21.26
N GLU A 205 24.67 -23.99 -20.10
CA GLU A 205 25.43 -25.24 -20.02
C GLU A 205 24.41 -26.37 -20.11
N ASP A 206 24.47 -27.11 -21.22
CA ASP A 206 23.69 -28.32 -21.53
C ASP A 206 23.86 -29.44 -20.48
#